data_AF-A0A7W2SNU4-F1
#
_entry.id   AF-A0A7W2SNU4-F1
#
_cell.length_a   1.000
_cell.length_b   1.000
_cell.length_c   1.000
_cell.angle_alpha   90.00
_cell.angle_beta   90.00
_cell.angle_gamma   90.00
#
_symmetry.space_group_name_H-M   'P 1'
#
loop_
_entity.id
_entity.type
_entity.pdbx_description
1 polymer ?
#
loop_
_entity_poly.entity_id
_entity_poly.type
_entity_poly.pdbx_seq_one_letter_code
_entity_poly.pdbx_strand_id
1 'polypeptide(L)'
;VGTTSNIVLTVTDLANVSDSLNAFTITVTNVNDAPVISGTPATTIAEDTPYSFTATATDDDNGDILVYSITGAPNWLNINSATGVLSGTP
;
A
#
# COMPACT_ATOMS: atom_id res chain seq x y z
N VAL A 1 -8.44 -0.26 -9.54
CA VAL A 1 -8.21 0.84 -10.51
C VAL A 1 -8.23 0.29 -11.92
N GLY A 2 -8.79 0.99 -12.91
CA GLY A 2 -8.72 0.54 -14.30
C GLY A 2 -9.87 1.03 -15.18
N THR A 3 -9.85 0.61 -16.44
CA THR A 3 -10.85 1.00 -17.44
C THR A 3 -11.58 -0.23 -17.96
N THR A 4 -12.90 -0.19 -17.96
CA THR A 4 -13.76 -1.19 -18.57
C THR A 4 -14.47 -0.57 -19.76
N SER A 5 -14.15 -1.05 -20.95
CA SER A 5 -14.71 -0.58 -22.22
C SER A 5 -15.76 -1.54 -22.76
N ASN A 6 -16.47 -1.10 -23.81
CA ASN A 6 -17.47 -1.89 -24.53
C ASN A 6 -18.68 -2.30 -23.67
N ILE A 7 -19.06 -1.46 -22.70
CA ILE A 7 -20.26 -1.67 -21.92
C ILE A 7 -21.46 -1.25 -22.77
N VAL A 8 -22.43 -2.14 -22.95
CA VAL A 8 -23.65 -1.89 -23.73
C VAL A 8 -24.87 -2.12 -22.83
N LEU A 9 -25.76 -1.14 -22.77
CA LEU A 9 -27.04 -1.28 -22.08
C LEU A 9 -28.12 -1.66 -23.09
N THR A 10 -28.76 -2.80 -22.90
CA THR A 10 -29.83 -3.31 -23.75
C THR A 10 -31.12 -3.48 -22.96
N VAL A 11 -32.22 -3.03 -23.53
CA VAL A 11 -33.57 -3.31 -23.04
C VAL A 11 -34.28 -4.23 -24.02
N THR A 12 -35.02 -5.22 -23.51
CA THR A 12 -35.78 -6.19 -24.31
C THR A 12 -37.21 -6.26 -23.78
N ASP A 13 -38.20 -6.22 -24.67
CA ASP A 13 -39.60 -6.37 -24.30
C ASP A 13 -40.04 -7.84 -24.15
N LEU A 14 -41.29 -8.07 -23.74
CA LEU A 14 -41.85 -9.42 -23.60
C LEU A 14 -42.03 -10.14 -24.95
N ALA A 15 -41.97 -9.42 -26.06
CA ALA A 15 -42.02 -9.97 -27.41
C ALA A 15 -40.63 -10.34 -27.96
N ASN A 16 -39.57 -10.19 -27.15
CA ASN A 16 -38.16 -10.43 -27.51
C ASN A 16 -37.58 -9.46 -28.56
N VAL A 17 -38.08 -8.23 -28.63
CA VAL A 17 -37.46 -7.16 -29.42
C VAL A 17 -36.60 -6.28 -28.51
N SER A 18 -35.40 -5.92 -28.97
CA SER A 18 -34.42 -5.18 -28.17
C SER A 18 -34.01 -3.86 -28.79
N ASP A 19 -33.64 -2.91 -27.94
CA ASP A 19 -32.90 -1.70 -28.29
C ASP A 19 -31.70 -1.52 -27.34
N SER A 20 -30.63 -0.89 -27.84
CA SER A 20 -29.37 -0.74 -27.11
C SER A 20 -28.81 0.67 -27.22
N LEU A 21 -28.22 1.16 -26.13
CA LEU A 21 -27.36 2.34 -26.19
C LEU A 21 -26.06 2.02 -26.93
N ASN A 22 -25.41 3.06 -27.46
CA ASN A 22 -24.04 2.95 -27.93
C ASN A 22 -23.12 2.48 -26.79
N ALA A 23 -22.08 1.72 -27.16
CA ALA A 23 -21.08 1.28 -26.21
C ALA A 23 -20.42 2.47 -25.51
N PHE A 24 -20.18 2.33 -24.21
CA PHE A 24 -19.47 3.31 -23.41
C PHE A 24 -18.40 2.66 -22.52
N THR A 25 -17.61 3.51 -21.87
CA THR A 25 -16.48 3.13 -21.05
C THR A 25 -16.64 3.72 -19.65
N ILE A 26 -16.31 2.93 -18.63
CA ILE A 26 -16.17 3.40 -17.25
C ILE A 26 -14.70 3.31 -16.86
N THR A 27 -14.16 4.39 -16.30
CA THR A 27 -12.83 4.43 -15.70
C THR A 27 -12.95 4.58 -14.19
N VAL A 28 -12.39 3.64 -13.46
CA VAL A 28 -12.23 3.70 -12.00
C VAL A 28 -10.84 4.24 -11.71
N THR A 29 -10.76 5.46 -11.19
CA THR A 29 -9.51 6.11 -10.78
C THR A 29 -9.09 5.67 -9.39
N ASN A 30 -7.79 5.60 -9.15
CA ASN A 30 -7.24 5.36 -7.82
C ASN A 30 -7.38 6.65 -7.00
N VAL A 31 -7.64 6.49 -5.71
CA VAL A 31 -7.44 7.52 -4.70
C VAL A 31 -6.34 6.99 -3.80
N ASN A 32 -5.41 7.86 -3.42
CA ASN A 32 -4.29 7.48 -2.58
C ASN A 32 -4.77 7.08 -1.18
N ASP A 33 -4.43 5.87 -0.78
CA ASP A 33 -4.60 5.29 0.55
C ASP A 33 -3.29 5.45 1.36
N ALA A 34 -3.39 5.38 2.70
CA ALA A 34 -2.20 5.51 3.55
C ALA A 34 -1.55 4.14 3.79
N PRO A 35 -0.21 4.06 3.87
CA PRO A 35 0.45 2.80 4.18
C PRO A 35 0.16 2.37 5.63
N VAL A 36 0.13 1.05 5.84
CA VAL A 36 -0.02 0.43 7.15
C VAL A 36 1.31 -0.19 7.56
N ILE A 37 1.84 0.21 8.72
CA ILE A 37 3.08 -0.33 9.30
C ILE A 37 2.78 -1.29 10.45
N SER A 38 3.60 -2.33 10.60
CA SER A 38 3.45 -3.41 11.57
C SER A 38 4.81 -3.96 12.03
N GLY A 39 4.75 -4.78 13.09
CA GLY A 39 5.90 -5.42 13.72
C GLY A 39 6.06 -5.01 15.19
N THR A 40 6.81 -5.82 15.95
CA THR A 40 7.01 -5.61 17.39
C THR A 40 8.50 -5.59 17.71
N PRO A 41 9.12 -4.41 17.87
CA PRO A 41 10.53 -4.30 18.23
C PRO A 41 10.78 -4.81 19.65
N ALA A 42 11.99 -5.32 19.90
CA ALA A 42 12.43 -5.60 21.25
C ALA A 42 12.61 -4.27 22.00
N THR A 43 12.07 -4.18 23.21
CA THR A 43 12.15 -2.96 24.05
C THR A 43 13.30 -3.01 25.05
N THR A 44 14.01 -4.13 25.11
CA THR A 44 15.16 -4.36 25.99
C THR A 44 16.26 -5.09 25.24
N ILE A 45 17.48 -4.66 25.47
CA ILE A 45 18.70 -5.18 24.86
C ILE A 45 19.82 -4.98 25.90
N ALA A 46 20.77 -5.92 25.98
CA ALA A 46 21.97 -5.73 26.77
C ALA A 46 22.91 -4.70 26.11
N GLU A 47 23.67 -3.97 26.92
CA GLU A 47 24.75 -3.12 26.40
C GLU A 47 25.73 -3.94 25.55
N ASP A 48 26.44 -3.26 24.63
CA ASP A 48 27.41 -3.84 23.70
C ASP A 48 26.85 -4.93 22.76
N THR A 49 25.52 -5.10 22.70
CA THR A 49 24.86 -6.11 21.85
C THR A 49 24.29 -5.46 20.59
N PRO A 50 24.42 -6.08 19.40
CA PRO A 50 23.75 -5.57 18.20
C PRO A 50 22.23 -5.64 18.33
N TYR A 51 21.57 -4.50 18.09
CA TYR A 51 20.13 -4.40 17.89
C TYR A 51 19.79 -4.51 16.40
N SER A 52 18.76 -5.28 16.07
CA SER A 52 18.18 -5.32 14.73
C SER A 52 16.68 -5.60 14.81
N PHE A 53 15.89 -4.80 14.09
CA PHE A 53 14.47 -5.01 13.91
C PHE A 53 14.05 -4.52 12.53
N THR A 54 13.27 -5.30 11.79
CA THR A 54 12.74 -4.88 10.48
C THR A 54 11.25 -4.62 10.63
N ALA A 55 10.84 -3.36 10.44
CA ALA A 55 9.42 -3.03 10.32
C ALA A 55 8.87 -3.56 9.00
N THR A 56 7.61 -3.99 9.00
CA THR A 56 6.89 -4.39 7.78
C THR A 56 5.81 -3.37 7.48
N ALA A 57 5.74 -2.86 6.25
CA ALA A 57 4.65 -2.01 5.81
C ALA A 57 4.05 -2.51 4.49
N THR A 58 2.76 -2.25 4.32
CA THR A 58 2.00 -2.53 3.11
C THR A 58 1.21 -1.30 2.71
N ASP A 59 0.99 -1.15 1.41
CA ASP A 59 0.15 -0.10 0.85
C ASP A 59 -0.79 -0.75 -0.18
N ASP A 60 -2.06 -0.32 -0.18
CA ASP A 60 -3.05 -0.81 -1.13
C ASP A 60 -2.81 -0.22 -2.54
N ASP A 61 -2.08 0.90 -2.62
CA ASP A 61 -1.63 1.54 -3.85
C ASP A 61 -0.40 0.85 -4.43
N ASN A 62 -0.68 -0.18 -5.22
CA ASN A 62 0.37 -0.98 -5.85
C ASN A 62 1.30 -0.12 -6.74
N GLY A 63 2.59 -0.13 -6.39
CA GLY A 63 3.64 0.61 -7.09
C GLY A 63 4.18 1.81 -6.30
N ASP A 64 3.53 2.18 -5.20
CA ASP A 64 4.00 3.24 -4.34
C ASP A 64 5.31 2.87 -3.62
N ILE A 65 6.20 3.85 -3.52
CA ILE A 65 7.49 3.71 -2.85
C ILE A 65 7.32 4.15 -1.41
N LEU A 66 7.48 3.19 -0.49
CA LEU A 66 7.44 3.47 0.94
C LEU A 66 8.79 3.96 1.46
N VAL A 67 8.77 5.03 2.24
CA VAL A 67 9.96 5.63 2.86
C VAL A 67 9.81 5.61 4.38
N TYR A 68 10.76 4.97 5.05
CA TYR A 68 10.80 4.84 6.49
C TYR A 68 11.65 5.95 7.12
N SER A 69 11.21 6.43 8.29
CA SER A 69 11.98 7.38 9.10
C SER A 69 11.82 7.05 10.58
N ILE A 70 12.77 7.50 11.39
CA ILE A 70 12.74 7.36 12.84
C ILE A 70 13.05 8.71 13.47
N THR A 71 12.33 9.04 14.53
CA THR A 71 12.53 10.25 15.34
C THR A 71 12.72 9.85 16.80
N GLY A 72 13.51 10.61 17.55
CA GLY A 72 13.78 10.33 18.96
C GLY A 72 14.66 9.09 19.19
N ALA A 73 15.34 8.61 18.15
CA ALA A 73 16.31 7.53 18.28
C ALA A 73 17.53 7.99 19.11
N PRO A 74 18.12 7.12 19.94
CA PRO A 74 19.45 7.36 20.48
C PRO A 74 20.48 7.38 19.35
N ASN A 75 21.63 8.01 19.59
CA ASN A 75 22.69 8.21 18.59
C ASN A 75 23.21 6.91 17.93
N TRP A 76 23.10 5.77 18.62
CA TRP A 76 23.55 4.49 18.13
C TRP A 76 22.54 3.79 17.21
N LEU A 77 21.26 4.18 17.24
CA LEU A 77 20.18 3.52 16.51
C LEU A 77 19.83 4.29 15.24
N ASN A 78 19.83 3.58 14.10
CA ASN A 78 19.56 4.14 12.78
C ASN A 78 18.43 3.37 12.10
N ILE A 79 17.71 4.01 11.16
CA ILE A 79 16.76 3.34 10.28
C ILE A 79 17.24 3.40 8.83
N ASN A 80 17.15 2.28 8.13
CA ASN A 80 17.26 2.28 6.68
C ASN A 80 15.91 2.71 6.07
N SER A 81 15.91 3.87 5.41
CA SER A 81 14.71 4.48 4.85
C SER A 81 14.03 3.68 3.72
N ALA A 82 14.73 2.75 3.08
CA ALA A 82 14.16 1.93 2.01
C ALA A 82 13.65 0.58 2.51
N THR A 83 14.23 0.05 3.58
CA THR A 83 13.95 -1.32 4.05
C THR A 83 13.22 -1.39 5.39
N GLY A 84 13.10 -0.27 6.11
CA GLY A 84 12.51 -0.23 7.45
C GLY A 84 13.35 -0.96 8.53
N VAL A 85 14.60 -1.31 8.21
CA VAL A 85 15.52 -1.96 9.16
C VAL A 85 16.03 -0.92 10.16
N LEU A 86 15.67 -1.09 11.42
CA LEU A 86 16.31 -0.49 12.57
C LEU A 86 17.54 -1.29 12.96
N SER A 87 18.70 -0.64 13.10
CA SER A 87 19.93 -1.30 13.53
C SER A 87 20.88 -0.35 14.26
N GLY A 88 21.71 -0.93 15.13
CA GLY A 88 22.68 -0.21 15.94
C GLY A 88 23.21 -1.04 17.11
N THR A 89 24.18 -0.51 17.85
CA THR A 89 24.69 -1.11 19.09
C THR A 89 24.80 -0.02 20.15
N PRO A 90 24.06 -0.13 21.28
CA PRO A 90 24.13 0.81 22.39
C PRO A 90 25.53 1.02 22.94
#